data_AF-A0AAW1GKM4-F1
#
_entry.id   AF-A0AAW1GKM4-F1
#
_cell.length_a   1.000
_cell.length_b   1.000
_cell.length_c   1.000
_cell.angle_alpha   90.00
_cell.angle_beta   90.00
_cell.angle_gamma   90.00
#
_symmetry.space_group_name_H-M   'P 1'
#
loop_
_entity.id
_entity.type
_entity.pdbx_description
1 polymer ?
#
loop_
_entity_poly.entity_id
_entity_poly.type
_entity_poly.pdbx_seq_one_letter_code
_entity_poly.pdbx_strand_id
1 'polypeptide(L)'
;MDTDLCTVIGTSSWWSEQLAAMNLEDNNNDDEQSILSKNPWLIRIADPMGDNILHMSLRNGDIEIVYKLIAFMDKHGHKELKEKAVKDQNADGDTPLHVALKNGHIKLARHLVDAELKVVSMSNNDWITPSHLLMDVRFNELPSPRKRPMMKLAISDVKLKLIHQELRRMSSNEATHWHELCTAIEEGWEDGIEMVLTRHGQKLLCWQDKETWKILLHDAARVGRVKQLVQFIVDNGLTDAVTLGNREGDTALHVAVQKNSLYAAGCLIKAAPTTVYQVNHKGVSPLRKAVKNVYCDFVTCMFQIVGQSLLPACASEFIQHPKNATLAHLAIKVRNLGALRLLMEHLPDLVEATDKKGWRPLSYAANKGCLDEVTYLLTNFPDSAEKYDKDGTFPIHKAVGGGHISIIKAFYEHCPQTLHHVDSKGRNVLHIAVRYGRDDILAYITKELNMDASFSNLKDNEGKTFMDYGKALKQ
;
A
#
# COMPACT_ATOMS: atom_id res chain seq x y z
N MET A 1 -40.10 -28.15 32.26
CA MET A 1 -40.08 -27.73 33.67
C MET A 1 -39.79 -26.25 33.62
N ASP A 2 -40.83 -25.46 33.84
CA ASP A 2 -40.74 -24.00 33.93
C ASP A 2 -39.86 -23.68 35.14
N THR A 3 -38.60 -23.37 34.90
CA THR A 3 -37.71 -22.78 35.90
C THR A 3 -38.21 -21.37 36.13
N ASP A 4 -38.92 -21.13 37.22
CA ASP A 4 -39.37 -19.77 37.58
C ASP A 4 -38.18 -18.81 37.62
N LEU A 5 -38.39 -17.54 37.24
CA LEU A 5 -37.37 -16.47 37.43
C LEU A 5 -36.79 -16.50 38.85
N CYS A 6 -37.58 -16.96 39.83
CA CYS A 6 -37.25 -17.18 41.23
C CYS A 6 -36.09 -18.15 41.47
N THR A 7 -35.99 -19.26 40.71
CA THR A 7 -34.89 -20.22 40.90
C THR A 7 -33.55 -19.71 40.35
N VAL A 8 -33.60 -18.73 39.45
CA VAL A 8 -32.39 -18.17 38.83
C VAL A 8 -31.97 -16.84 39.49
N ILE A 9 -32.92 -15.99 39.89
CA ILE A 9 -32.66 -14.74 40.64
C ILE A 9 -32.35 -15.03 42.13
N GLY A 10 -32.93 -16.07 42.73
CA GLY A 10 -32.64 -16.50 44.11
C GLY A 10 -31.20 -17.02 44.33
N THR A 11 -30.36 -17.07 43.29
CA THR A 11 -28.92 -17.33 43.43
C THR A 11 -28.09 -16.06 43.67
N SER A 12 -28.68 -14.88 43.49
CA SER A 12 -28.09 -13.57 43.79
C SER A 12 -28.56 -13.12 45.18
N SER A 13 -27.73 -13.31 46.21
CA SER A 13 -28.03 -12.89 47.59
C SER A 13 -28.43 -11.42 47.70
N TRP A 14 -27.92 -10.60 46.80
CA TRP A 14 -28.14 -9.16 46.79
C TRP A 14 -29.58 -8.78 46.39
N TRP A 15 -30.19 -9.49 45.43
CA TRP A 15 -31.53 -9.16 44.95
C TRP A 15 -32.62 -9.57 45.96
N SER A 16 -32.44 -10.72 46.61
CA SER A 16 -33.30 -11.15 47.72
C SER A 16 -33.24 -10.19 48.91
N GLU A 17 -32.04 -9.69 49.26
CA GLU A 17 -31.88 -8.71 50.34
C GLU A 17 -32.56 -7.37 50.03
N GLN A 18 -32.59 -6.94 48.76
CA GLN A 18 -33.27 -5.69 48.38
C GLN A 18 -34.79 -5.82 48.30
N LEU A 19 -35.32 -6.96 47.85
CA LEU A 19 -36.76 -7.22 47.90
C LEU A 19 -37.27 -7.25 49.36
N ALA A 20 -36.50 -7.86 50.26
CA ALA A 20 -36.74 -7.84 51.70
C ALA A 20 -36.68 -6.42 52.29
N ALA A 21 -35.66 -5.62 51.92
CA ALA A 21 -35.49 -4.25 52.40
C ALA A 21 -36.58 -3.28 51.94
N MET A 22 -37.22 -3.54 50.78
CA MET A 22 -38.31 -2.74 50.24
C MET A 22 -39.69 -3.12 50.79
N ASN A 23 -39.77 -4.05 51.75
CA ASN A 23 -41.02 -4.54 52.35
C ASN A 23 -42.01 -5.11 51.31
N LEU A 24 -41.48 -5.63 50.19
CA LEU A 24 -42.25 -6.22 49.10
C LEU A 24 -42.35 -7.75 49.21
N GLU A 25 -41.73 -8.35 50.23
CA GLU A 25 -41.98 -9.72 50.66
C GLU A 25 -43.38 -9.80 51.30
N ASP A 26 -44.42 -9.80 50.46
CA ASP A 26 -45.75 -10.14 50.93
C ASP A 26 -45.76 -11.65 51.23
N ASN A 27 -46.10 -11.99 52.48
CA ASN A 27 -45.99 -13.33 53.06
C ASN A 27 -47.07 -14.31 52.55
N ASN A 28 -47.54 -14.10 51.31
CA ASN A 28 -48.52 -14.92 50.63
C ASN A 28 -47.98 -15.25 49.24
N ASN A 29 -48.15 -16.51 48.83
CA ASN A 29 -47.74 -17.13 47.56
C ASN A 29 -48.29 -16.44 46.29
N ASP A 30 -48.04 -15.15 46.11
CA ASP A 30 -48.25 -14.45 44.85
C ASP A 30 -46.98 -14.68 44.02
N ASP A 31 -47.07 -15.59 43.03
CA ASP A 31 -46.03 -15.88 42.02
C ASP A 31 -45.25 -14.61 41.66
N GLU A 32 -43.91 -14.55 41.73
CA GLU A 32 -43.16 -13.28 41.55
C GLU A 32 -43.29 -12.64 40.15
N GLN A 33 -43.90 -13.34 39.17
CA GLN A 33 -44.46 -12.68 37.97
C GLN A 33 -45.45 -11.56 38.37
N SER A 34 -46.20 -11.76 39.46
CA SER A 34 -47.02 -10.80 40.21
C SER A 34 -46.19 -9.64 40.76
N ILE A 35 -44.98 -9.85 41.29
CA ILE A 35 -44.15 -8.76 41.83
C ILE A 35 -43.57 -7.89 40.72
N LEU A 36 -42.96 -8.48 39.69
CA LEU A 36 -42.46 -7.71 38.55
C LEU A 36 -43.61 -7.09 37.74
N SER A 37 -44.77 -7.74 37.65
CA SER A 37 -45.96 -7.14 37.01
C SER A 37 -46.60 -6.02 37.84
N LYS A 38 -46.57 -6.11 39.18
CA LYS A 38 -47.00 -5.04 40.09
C LYS A 38 -45.98 -3.89 40.16
N ASN A 39 -44.68 -4.20 40.07
CA ASN A 39 -43.57 -3.24 40.18
C ASN A 39 -42.49 -3.44 39.09
N PRO A 40 -42.77 -3.02 37.83
CA PRO A 40 -41.84 -3.20 36.71
C PRO A 40 -40.50 -2.46 36.87
N TRP A 41 -40.48 -1.36 37.62
CA TRP A 41 -39.30 -0.49 37.79
C TRP A 41 -38.14 -1.16 38.54
N LEU A 42 -38.38 -2.27 39.26
CA LEU A 42 -37.36 -3.01 40.02
C LEU A 42 -36.21 -3.51 39.14
N ILE A 43 -36.45 -3.71 37.83
CA ILE A 43 -35.44 -4.14 36.84
C ILE A 43 -34.27 -3.14 36.75
N ARG A 44 -34.48 -1.88 37.12
CA ARG A 44 -33.47 -0.81 37.05
C ARG A 44 -32.79 -0.51 38.39
N ILE A 45 -33.12 -1.24 39.46
CA ILE A 45 -32.40 -1.12 40.73
C ILE A 45 -30.96 -1.57 40.50
N ALA A 46 -30.04 -0.69 40.88
CA ALA A 46 -28.61 -0.86 40.67
C ALA A 46 -27.91 -1.23 41.98
N ASP A 47 -26.89 -2.07 41.87
CA ASP A 47 -26.00 -2.41 42.97
C ASP A 47 -25.04 -1.26 43.31
N PRO A 48 -24.19 -1.40 44.35
CA PRO A 48 -23.21 -0.37 44.69
C PRO A 48 -22.21 -0.02 43.56
N MET A 49 -22.08 -0.88 42.54
CA MET A 49 -21.27 -0.65 41.34
C MET A 49 -22.07 -0.02 40.19
N GLY A 50 -23.35 0.27 40.41
CA GLY A 50 -24.25 0.81 39.38
C GLY A 50 -24.80 -0.25 38.42
N ASP A 51 -24.58 -1.55 38.66
CA ASP A 51 -25.05 -2.63 37.81
C ASP A 51 -26.51 -2.96 38.12
N ASN A 52 -27.38 -2.80 37.12
CA ASN A 52 -28.75 -3.30 37.20
C ASN A 52 -28.82 -4.83 36.92
N ILE A 53 -29.99 -5.45 37.08
CA ILE A 53 -30.14 -6.91 36.86
C ILE A 53 -29.74 -7.36 35.45
N LEU A 54 -29.84 -6.47 34.46
CA LEU A 54 -29.41 -6.75 33.10
C LEU A 54 -27.87 -6.77 32.98
N HIS A 55 -27.15 -5.85 33.64
CA HIS A 55 -25.69 -5.88 33.71
C HIS A 55 -25.18 -7.15 34.41
N MET A 56 -25.78 -7.50 35.55
CA MET A 56 -25.37 -8.68 36.33
C MET A 56 -25.58 -9.99 35.55
N SER A 57 -26.76 -10.17 34.95
CA SER A 57 -27.06 -11.37 34.14
C SER A 57 -26.18 -11.46 32.89
N LEU A 58 -25.79 -10.33 32.28
CA LEU A 58 -24.88 -10.30 31.14
C LEU A 58 -23.41 -10.48 31.52
N ARG A 59 -23.01 -10.12 32.75
CA ARG A 59 -21.67 -10.39 33.29
C ARG A 59 -21.48 -11.89 33.55
N ASN A 60 -22.52 -12.54 34.08
CA ASN A 60 -22.49 -13.96 34.42
C ASN A 60 -22.81 -14.88 33.22
N GLY A 61 -23.41 -14.32 32.15
CA GLY A 61 -23.76 -15.07 30.95
C GLY A 61 -25.08 -15.85 31.07
N ASP A 62 -26.00 -15.40 31.93
CA ASP A 62 -27.26 -16.07 32.27
C ASP A 62 -28.30 -15.89 31.16
N ILE A 63 -28.19 -16.73 30.13
CA ILE A 63 -28.98 -16.63 28.90
C ILE A 63 -30.48 -16.62 29.20
N GLU A 64 -30.95 -17.55 30.03
CA GLU A 64 -32.37 -17.73 30.31
C GLU A 64 -32.99 -16.52 31.03
N ILE A 65 -32.24 -15.88 31.94
CA ILE A 65 -32.69 -14.67 32.65
C ILE A 65 -32.84 -13.52 31.66
N VAL A 66 -31.84 -13.30 30.81
CA VAL A 66 -31.85 -12.21 29.83
C VAL A 66 -33.04 -12.35 28.87
N TYR A 67 -33.33 -13.56 28.37
CA TYR A 67 -34.49 -13.80 27.51
C TYR A 67 -35.81 -13.53 28.23
N LYS A 68 -35.95 -13.96 29.48
CA LYS A 68 -37.16 -13.73 30.28
C LYS A 68 -37.37 -12.26 30.60
N LEU A 69 -36.32 -11.54 30.97
CA LEU A 69 -36.38 -10.10 31.23
C LEU A 69 -36.79 -9.33 29.97
N ILE A 70 -36.18 -9.63 28.82
CA ILE A 70 -36.52 -8.98 27.55
C ILE A 70 -37.97 -9.31 27.14
N ALA A 71 -38.38 -10.57 27.25
CA ALA A 71 -39.75 -11.00 26.93
C ALA A 71 -40.79 -10.35 27.87
N PHE A 72 -40.48 -10.22 29.15
CA PHE A 72 -41.34 -9.51 30.12
C PHE A 72 -41.51 -8.04 29.73
N MET A 73 -40.41 -7.36 29.42
CA MET A 73 -40.42 -5.95 29.00
C MET A 73 -41.20 -5.74 27.69
N ASP A 74 -41.17 -6.70 26.77
CA ASP A 74 -41.89 -6.63 25.48
C ASP A 74 -43.41 -6.93 25.61
N LYS A 75 -43.82 -7.83 26.51
CA LYS A 75 -45.22 -8.30 26.62
C LYS A 75 -46.16 -7.31 27.33
N HIS A 76 -45.65 -6.51 28.27
CA HIS A 76 -46.48 -5.68 29.16
C HIS A 76 -46.53 -4.19 28.78
N GLY A 77 -46.13 -3.81 27.56
CA GLY A 77 -46.14 -2.41 27.13
C GLY A 77 -45.08 -1.53 27.80
N HIS A 78 -44.09 -2.14 28.47
CA HIS A 78 -43.00 -1.46 29.18
C HIS A 78 -41.86 -1.02 28.25
N LYS A 79 -42.19 -0.52 27.06
CA LYS A 79 -41.21 -0.11 26.04
C LYS A 79 -40.26 0.98 26.55
N GLU A 80 -40.78 1.95 27.31
CA GLU A 80 -39.94 3.02 27.88
C GLU A 80 -38.98 2.51 28.97
N LEU A 81 -39.44 1.54 29.77
CA LEU A 81 -38.62 0.90 30.79
C LEU A 81 -37.51 0.06 30.16
N LYS A 82 -37.84 -0.70 29.10
CA LYS A 82 -36.88 -1.42 28.27
C LYS A 82 -35.82 -0.47 27.73
N GLU A 83 -36.26 0.62 27.07
CA GLU A 83 -35.41 1.65 26.49
C GLU A 83 -34.47 2.33 27.49
N LYS A 84 -34.87 2.41 28.77
CA LYS A 84 -34.04 2.96 29.84
C LYS A 84 -33.10 1.89 30.41
N ALA A 85 -33.59 0.70 30.71
CA ALA A 85 -32.81 -0.40 31.28
C ALA A 85 -31.63 -0.83 30.40
N VAL A 86 -31.81 -0.84 29.08
CA VAL A 86 -30.73 -1.16 28.13
C VAL A 86 -29.71 -0.03 27.97
N LYS A 87 -30.02 1.20 28.40
CA LYS A 87 -29.14 2.38 28.32
C LYS A 87 -28.51 2.78 29.66
N ASP A 88 -28.96 2.19 30.75
CA ASP A 88 -28.39 2.47 32.07
C ASP A 88 -26.87 2.22 32.03
N GLN A 89 -26.11 3.12 32.62
CA GLN A 89 -24.67 3.03 32.71
C GLN A 89 -24.28 2.72 34.16
N ASN A 90 -23.39 1.76 34.34
CA ASN A 90 -22.83 1.47 35.66
C ASN A 90 -21.75 2.50 36.06
N ALA A 91 -21.06 2.29 37.18
CA ALA A 91 -20.02 3.21 37.66
C ALA A 91 -18.87 3.44 36.66
N ASP A 92 -18.58 2.46 35.80
CA ASP A 92 -17.57 2.54 34.73
C ASP A 92 -18.10 3.22 33.46
N GLY A 93 -19.37 3.61 33.43
CA GLY A 93 -20.04 4.12 32.25
C GLY A 93 -20.47 3.02 31.27
N ASP A 94 -20.25 1.75 31.60
CA ASP A 94 -20.58 0.63 30.73
C ASP A 94 -22.10 0.45 30.68
N THR A 95 -22.62 0.28 29.47
CA THR A 95 -23.99 -0.20 29.25
C THR A 95 -24.07 -1.73 29.34
N PRO A 96 -25.26 -2.34 29.43
CA PRO A 96 -25.42 -3.80 29.42
C PRO A 96 -24.75 -4.45 28.20
N LEU A 97 -24.74 -3.75 27.05
CA LEU A 97 -24.07 -4.22 25.84
C LEU A 97 -22.54 -4.23 25.97
N HIS A 98 -21.93 -3.26 26.67
CA HIS A 98 -20.48 -3.28 26.95
C HIS A 98 -20.13 -4.49 27.82
N VAL A 99 -20.89 -4.74 28.87
CA VAL A 99 -20.67 -5.87 29.79
C VAL A 99 -20.80 -7.21 29.06
N ALA A 100 -21.79 -7.36 28.17
CA ALA A 100 -21.96 -8.56 27.36
C ALA A 100 -20.76 -8.82 26.42
N LEU A 101 -20.17 -7.76 25.87
CA LEU A 101 -19.05 -7.84 24.94
C LEU A 101 -17.71 -8.04 25.66
N LYS A 102 -17.46 -7.32 26.77
CA LYS A 102 -16.27 -7.48 27.62
C LYS A 102 -16.13 -8.93 28.12
N ASN A 103 -17.25 -9.58 28.46
CA ASN A 103 -17.26 -10.96 28.94
C ASN A 103 -17.45 -12.02 27.83
N GLY A 104 -17.45 -11.62 26.55
CA GLY A 104 -17.47 -12.56 25.41
C GLY A 104 -18.82 -13.26 25.16
N HIS A 105 -19.93 -12.77 25.72
CA HIS A 105 -21.27 -13.36 25.56
C HIS A 105 -21.95 -12.91 24.26
N ILE A 106 -21.36 -13.27 23.12
CA ILE A 106 -21.78 -12.83 21.77
C ILE A 106 -23.25 -13.14 21.45
N LYS A 107 -23.78 -14.29 21.91
CA LYS A 107 -25.19 -14.66 21.67
C LYS A 107 -26.15 -13.71 22.38
N LEU A 108 -25.80 -13.26 23.58
CA LEU A 108 -26.60 -12.32 24.35
C LEU A 108 -26.45 -10.91 23.82
N ALA A 109 -25.23 -10.51 23.44
CA ALA A 109 -24.99 -9.27 22.73
C ALA A 109 -25.82 -9.19 21.44
N ARG A 110 -25.91 -10.28 20.64
CA ARG A 110 -26.78 -10.36 19.46
C ARG A 110 -28.25 -10.13 19.82
N HIS A 111 -28.73 -10.78 20.87
CA HIS A 111 -30.12 -10.65 21.27
C HIS A 111 -30.46 -9.24 21.75
N LEU A 112 -29.54 -8.57 22.47
CA LEU A 112 -29.69 -7.17 22.87
C LEU A 112 -29.70 -6.21 21.68
N VAL A 113 -28.83 -6.44 20.69
CA VAL A 113 -28.78 -5.66 19.45
C VAL A 113 -30.09 -5.82 18.66
N ASP A 114 -30.64 -7.04 18.63
CA ASP A 114 -31.93 -7.32 18.00
C ASP A 114 -33.12 -6.72 18.78
N ALA A 115 -32.96 -6.54 20.10
CA ALA A 115 -34.03 -6.10 20.99
C ALA A 115 -34.24 -4.57 21.04
N GLU A 116 -33.23 -3.72 20.80
CA GLU A 116 -33.42 -2.26 20.68
C GLU A 116 -32.19 -1.46 20.19
N LEU A 117 -32.47 -0.35 19.48
CA LEU A 117 -31.55 0.23 18.50
C LEU A 117 -30.75 1.49 18.92
N LYS A 118 -30.63 1.82 20.22
CA LYS A 118 -30.02 3.11 20.68
C LYS A 118 -28.83 2.98 21.65
N VAL A 119 -28.43 1.77 22.07
CA VAL A 119 -27.37 1.54 23.07
C VAL A 119 -25.96 1.51 22.46
N VAL A 120 -25.91 1.34 21.14
CA VAL A 120 -24.70 1.04 20.36
C VAL A 120 -23.69 2.19 20.31
N SER A 121 -24.15 3.43 20.47
CA SER A 121 -23.31 4.63 20.34
C SER A 121 -22.96 5.28 21.69
N MET A 122 -23.39 4.69 22.80
CA MET A 122 -23.06 5.23 24.12
C MET A 122 -21.61 4.84 24.41
N SER A 123 -20.77 5.81 24.71
CA SER A 123 -19.43 5.52 25.22
C SER A 123 -19.46 5.36 26.73
N ASN A 124 -18.59 4.49 27.23
CA ASN A 124 -18.31 4.43 28.66
C ASN A 124 -17.41 5.59 29.10
N ASN A 125 -16.99 5.60 30.37
CA ASN A 125 -16.17 6.69 30.92
C ASN A 125 -14.80 6.83 30.23
N ASP A 126 -14.32 5.77 29.56
CA ASP A 126 -13.08 5.73 28.78
C ASP A 126 -13.29 6.11 27.30
N TRP A 127 -14.47 6.63 26.93
CA TRP A 127 -14.83 6.95 25.54
C TRP A 127 -14.91 5.73 24.61
N ILE A 128 -14.94 4.52 25.16
CA ILE A 128 -15.03 3.27 24.42
C ILE A 128 -16.50 2.96 24.13
N THR A 129 -16.83 2.67 22.88
CA THR A 129 -18.18 2.21 22.50
C THR A 129 -18.23 0.68 22.40
N PRO A 130 -19.43 0.06 22.38
CA PRO A 130 -19.59 -1.37 22.14
C PRO A 130 -18.94 -1.85 20.83
N SER A 131 -18.89 -1.01 19.79
CA SER A 131 -18.22 -1.35 18.53
C SER A 131 -16.70 -1.46 18.69
N HIS A 132 -16.07 -0.58 19.49
CA HIS A 132 -14.64 -0.65 19.81
C HIS A 132 -14.28 -1.93 20.57
N LEU A 133 -15.09 -2.33 21.57
CA LEU A 133 -14.87 -3.59 22.31
C LEU A 133 -14.92 -4.81 21.38
N LEU A 134 -15.79 -4.79 20.37
CA LEU A 134 -15.91 -5.83 19.34
C LEU A 134 -14.71 -5.89 18.37
N MET A 135 -13.91 -4.83 18.31
CA MET A 135 -12.63 -4.80 17.59
C MET A 135 -11.49 -5.38 18.42
N ASP A 136 -11.51 -5.19 19.75
CA ASP A 136 -10.45 -5.64 20.67
C ASP A 136 -10.64 -7.07 21.21
N VAL A 137 -11.78 -7.75 20.91
CA VAL A 137 -11.93 -9.18 21.18
C VAL A 137 -10.94 -9.97 20.31
N ARG A 138 -9.69 -10.08 20.77
CA ARG A 138 -8.65 -10.87 20.13
C ARG A 138 -9.06 -12.34 20.15
N PHE A 139 -8.83 -13.01 19.03
CA PHE A 139 -9.12 -14.43 18.78
C PHE A 139 -8.49 -15.44 19.78
N ASN A 140 -7.78 -14.98 20.82
CA ASN A 140 -7.02 -15.81 21.75
C ASN A 140 -7.79 -16.21 23.02
N GLU A 141 -8.95 -15.61 23.33
CA GLU A 141 -9.78 -15.99 24.49
C GLU A 141 -11.10 -16.68 24.12
N LEU A 142 -11.18 -17.31 22.94
CA LEU A 142 -12.36 -18.05 22.51
C LEU A 142 -12.31 -19.54 22.95
N PRO A 143 -13.32 -20.07 23.68
CA PRO A 143 -13.32 -21.46 24.11
C PRO A 143 -13.54 -22.44 22.95
N SER A 144 -12.66 -23.45 22.88
CA SER A 144 -12.70 -24.64 22.00
C SER A 144 -12.71 -24.40 20.46
N PRO A 145 -11.88 -25.10 19.68
CA PRO A 145 -11.79 -24.93 18.21
C PRO A 145 -13.10 -25.15 17.44
N ARG A 146 -14.01 -25.99 17.96
CA ARG A 146 -15.28 -26.37 17.32
C ARG A 146 -16.32 -25.24 17.26
N LYS A 147 -16.28 -24.27 18.18
CA LYS A 147 -17.27 -23.17 18.24
C LYS A 147 -16.82 -21.92 17.47
N ARG A 148 -15.55 -21.83 17.08
CA ARG A 148 -14.95 -20.67 16.40
C ARG A 148 -15.63 -20.25 15.09
N PRO A 149 -16.09 -21.16 14.20
CA PRO A 149 -16.73 -20.76 12.94
C PRO A 149 -18.12 -20.14 13.14
N MET A 150 -18.96 -20.76 13.98
CA MET A 150 -20.27 -20.21 14.35
C MET A 150 -20.15 -18.89 15.11
N MET A 151 -19.13 -18.76 15.95
CA MET A 151 -18.89 -17.54 16.72
C MET A 151 -18.29 -16.43 15.85
N LYS A 152 -17.45 -16.75 14.84
CA LYS A 152 -17.05 -15.82 13.78
C LYS A 152 -18.26 -15.30 12.99
N LEU A 153 -19.18 -16.18 12.61
CA LEU A 153 -20.43 -15.82 11.93
C LEU A 153 -21.35 -14.96 12.82
N ALA A 154 -21.46 -15.29 14.10
CA ALA A 154 -22.25 -14.50 15.04
C ALA A 154 -21.61 -13.13 15.31
N ILE A 155 -20.28 -13.07 15.40
CA ILE A 155 -19.52 -11.81 15.53
C ILE A 155 -19.67 -10.99 14.25
N SER A 156 -19.56 -11.58 13.05
CA SER A 156 -19.75 -10.86 11.79
C SER A 156 -21.21 -10.39 11.62
N ASP A 157 -22.20 -11.20 12.01
CA ASP A 157 -23.62 -10.81 12.00
C ASP A 157 -23.88 -9.64 12.95
N VAL A 158 -23.34 -9.69 14.17
CA VAL A 158 -23.49 -8.62 15.16
C VAL A 158 -22.74 -7.37 14.70
N LYS A 159 -21.52 -7.50 14.14
CA LYS A 159 -20.77 -6.40 13.50
C LYS A 159 -21.57 -5.77 12.36
N LEU A 160 -22.08 -6.56 11.42
CA LEU A 160 -22.86 -6.09 10.28
C LEU A 160 -24.14 -5.40 10.72
N LYS A 161 -24.85 -5.93 11.73
CA LYS A 161 -26.08 -5.30 12.27
C LYS A 161 -25.80 -3.99 13.00
N LEU A 162 -24.77 -3.95 13.85
CA LEU A 162 -24.33 -2.73 14.55
C LEU A 162 -23.94 -1.64 13.54
N ILE A 163 -23.15 -2.01 12.54
CA ILE A 163 -22.69 -1.09 11.48
C ILE A 163 -23.87 -0.64 10.60
N HIS A 164 -24.77 -1.54 10.18
CA HIS A 164 -25.96 -1.17 9.41
C HIS A 164 -26.88 -0.18 10.13
N GLN A 165 -26.86 -0.20 11.46
CA GLN A 165 -27.72 0.61 12.30
C GLN A 165 -27.08 1.94 12.70
N GLU A 166 -25.77 1.97 12.94
CA GLU A 166 -24.98 3.22 12.98
C GLU A 166 -25.11 3.96 11.63
N LEU A 167 -24.94 3.25 10.51
CA LEU A 167 -25.11 3.80 9.15
C LEU A 167 -26.54 4.30 8.84
N ARG A 168 -27.59 3.84 9.56
CA ARG A 168 -28.98 4.32 9.39
C ARG A 168 -29.29 5.59 10.19
N ARG A 169 -28.52 5.90 11.24
CA ARG A 169 -28.73 7.09 12.10
C ARG A 169 -27.71 8.21 11.88
N MET A 170 -26.57 7.91 11.27
CA MET A 170 -25.51 8.90 11.04
C MET A 170 -25.75 9.68 9.74
N SER A 171 -26.50 10.78 9.84
CA SER A 171 -26.22 11.89 8.93
C SER A 171 -25.08 12.72 9.52
N SER A 172 -24.21 13.21 8.64
CA SER A 172 -23.02 14.05 8.90
C SER A 172 -21.81 13.35 9.53
N ASN A 173 -20.95 12.76 8.70
CA ASN A 173 -19.56 13.20 8.53
C ASN A 173 -18.84 12.28 7.51
N GLU A 174 -18.41 12.83 6.38
CA GLU A 174 -17.67 12.10 5.34
C GLU A 174 -16.31 11.57 5.87
N ALA A 175 -15.78 12.22 6.92
CA ALA A 175 -14.54 11.81 7.59
C ALA A 175 -14.66 10.47 8.34
N THR A 176 -15.79 10.15 8.98
CA THR A 176 -15.90 8.89 9.76
C THR A 176 -15.92 7.68 8.83
N HIS A 177 -16.71 7.76 7.75
CA HIS A 177 -16.77 6.73 6.71
C HIS A 177 -15.42 6.50 6.02
N TRP A 178 -14.61 7.55 5.88
CA TRP A 178 -13.26 7.43 5.38
C TRP A 178 -12.35 6.64 6.32
N HIS A 179 -12.34 6.98 7.62
CA HIS A 179 -11.52 6.30 8.61
C HIS A 179 -11.90 4.82 8.76
N GLU A 180 -13.21 4.50 8.74
CA GLU A 180 -13.71 3.13 8.73
C GLU A 180 -13.19 2.36 7.53
N LEU A 181 -13.23 2.97 6.33
CA LEU A 181 -12.74 2.35 5.10
C LEU A 181 -11.22 2.15 5.11
N CYS A 182 -10.46 3.13 5.61
CA CYS A 182 -9.01 2.99 5.83
C CYS A 182 -8.70 1.83 6.79
N THR A 183 -9.43 1.71 7.89
CA THR A 183 -9.26 0.64 8.88
C THR A 183 -9.62 -0.72 8.26
N ALA A 184 -10.71 -0.79 7.48
CA ALA A 184 -11.10 -2.00 6.78
C ALA A 184 -10.03 -2.46 5.77
N ILE A 185 -9.35 -1.53 5.08
CA ILE A 185 -8.23 -1.84 4.18
C ILE A 185 -7.01 -2.32 4.95
N GLU A 186 -6.67 -1.69 6.08
CA GLU A 186 -5.54 -2.07 6.92
C GLU A 186 -5.73 -3.45 7.56
N GLU A 187 -6.96 -3.78 7.98
CA GLU A 187 -7.31 -5.08 8.57
C GLU A 187 -7.61 -6.18 7.53
N GLY A 188 -8.12 -5.79 6.35
CA GLY A 188 -8.36 -6.70 5.22
C GLY A 188 -9.77 -7.23 5.17
N TRP A 189 -10.71 -6.40 5.59
CA TRP A 189 -12.11 -6.76 5.64
C TRP A 189 -12.77 -6.49 4.29
N GLU A 190 -12.73 -7.51 3.45
CA GLU A 190 -13.23 -7.49 2.07
C GLU A 190 -14.71 -7.06 1.97
N ASP A 191 -15.60 -7.66 2.79
CA ASP A 191 -17.04 -7.33 2.77
C ASP A 191 -17.33 -5.91 3.26
N GLY A 192 -16.52 -5.41 4.20
CA GLY A 192 -16.66 -4.05 4.74
C GLY A 192 -16.27 -2.99 3.72
N ILE A 193 -15.20 -3.25 2.95
CA ILE A 193 -14.77 -2.39 1.85
C ILE A 193 -15.89 -2.28 0.82
N GLU A 194 -16.46 -3.41 0.38
CA GLU A 194 -17.54 -3.43 -0.59
C GLU A 194 -18.78 -2.65 -0.08
N MET A 195 -19.22 -2.92 1.14
CA MET A 195 -20.39 -2.28 1.74
C MET A 195 -20.28 -0.75 1.80
N VAL A 196 -19.12 -0.23 2.22
CA VAL A 196 -18.90 1.22 2.32
C VAL A 196 -18.78 1.85 0.92
N LEU A 197 -18.14 1.16 -0.03
CA LEU A 197 -18.04 1.61 -1.41
C LEU A 197 -19.41 1.70 -2.10
N THR A 198 -20.30 0.73 -1.91
CA THR A 198 -21.65 0.75 -2.52
C THR A 198 -22.47 1.96 -2.06
N ARG A 199 -22.27 2.46 -0.84
CA ARG A 199 -23.05 3.56 -0.26
C ARG A 199 -22.43 4.94 -0.48
N HIS A 200 -21.11 5.05 -0.37
CA HIS A 200 -20.41 6.35 -0.32
C HIS A 200 -19.13 6.42 -1.18
N GLY A 201 -18.82 5.38 -1.96
CA GLY A 201 -17.51 5.21 -2.61
C GLY A 201 -17.06 6.36 -3.51
N GLN A 202 -17.95 6.98 -4.28
CA GLN A 202 -17.58 8.05 -5.23
C GLN A 202 -17.00 9.30 -4.54
N LYS A 203 -17.61 9.72 -3.43
CA LYS A 203 -17.13 10.89 -2.67
C LYS A 203 -15.88 10.59 -1.86
N LEU A 204 -15.81 9.36 -1.33
CA LEU A 204 -14.69 8.94 -0.51
C LEU A 204 -13.43 8.81 -1.35
N LEU A 205 -13.45 8.16 -2.51
CA LEU A 205 -12.24 7.90 -3.31
C LEU A 205 -11.33 9.11 -3.59
N CYS A 206 -11.92 10.30 -3.76
CA CYS A 206 -11.20 11.55 -4.01
C CYS A 206 -10.97 12.38 -2.74
N TRP A 207 -11.49 11.93 -1.60
CA TRP A 207 -11.28 12.59 -0.31
C TRP A 207 -9.81 12.52 0.08
N GLN A 208 -9.31 13.64 0.58
CA GLN A 208 -7.96 13.76 1.06
C GLN A 208 -8.03 14.24 2.50
N ASP A 209 -7.34 13.52 3.38
CA ASP A 209 -7.17 14.00 4.75
C ASP A 209 -6.38 15.32 4.70
N LYS A 210 -6.97 16.40 5.23
CA LYS A 210 -6.37 17.73 5.24
C LYS A 210 -5.11 17.80 6.12
N GLU A 211 -5.00 16.93 7.13
CA GLU A 211 -3.86 16.90 8.04
C GLU A 211 -2.77 15.96 7.54
N THR A 212 -3.14 14.75 7.11
CA THR A 212 -2.17 13.70 6.76
C THR A 212 -1.92 13.55 5.26
N TRP A 213 -2.72 14.19 4.39
CA TRP A 213 -2.71 14.00 2.93
C TRP A 213 -2.88 12.52 2.53
N LYS A 214 -3.54 11.74 3.39
CA LYS A 214 -3.82 10.32 3.21
C LYS A 214 -4.92 10.18 2.15
N ILE A 215 -4.65 9.35 1.15
CA ILE A 215 -5.54 9.02 0.03
C ILE A 215 -5.74 7.51 0.06
N LEU A 216 -6.99 7.06 -0.06
CA LEU A 216 -7.36 5.65 0.14
C LEU A 216 -6.57 4.69 -0.70
N LEU A 217 -6.40 5.05 -1.98
CA LEU A 217 -5.76 4.18 -2.96
C LEU A 217 -4.27 4.02 -2.64
N HIS A 218 -3.63 5.02 -2.02
CA HIS A 218 -2.24 4.94 -1.60
C HIS A 218 -2.06 4.02 -0.40
N ASP A 219 -2.99 4.01 0.56
CA ASP A 219 -2.93 3.04 1.66
C ASP A 219 -3.24 1.63 1.22
N ALA A 220 -4.25 1.48 0.37
CA ALA A 220 -4.53 0.21 -0.27
C ALA A 220 -3.30 -0.32 -1.03
N ALA A 221 -2.61 0.55 -1.78
CA ALA A 221 -1.36 0.19 -2.46
C ALA A 221 -0.22 -0.12 -1.48
N ARG A 222 -0.14 0.59 -0.35
CA ARG A 222 0.85 0.38 0.72
C ARG A 222 0.70 -0.99 1.37
N VAL A 223 -0.54 -1.40 1.63
CA VAL A 223 -0.89 -2.70 2.24
C VAL A 223 -0.93 -3.82 1.18
N GLY A 224 -1.11 -3.48 -0.10
CA GLY A 224 -1.23 -4.42 -1.22
C GLY A 224 -2.66 -4.87 -1.51
N ARG A 225 -3.67 -4.23 -0.90
CA ARG A 225 -5.10 -4.57 -1.01
C ARG A 225 -5.85 -3.57 -1.89
N VAL A 226 -5.49 -3.51 -3.17
CA VAL A 226 -6.08 -2.56 -4.12
C VAL A 226 -7.24 -3.14 -4.94
N LYS A 227 -7.42 -4.47 -4.95
CA LYS A 227 -8.31 -5.18 -5.89
C LYS A 227 -9.73 -4.62 -5.92
N GLN A 228 -10.38 -4.54 -4.77
CA GLN A 228 -11.78 -4.11 -4.66
C GLN A 228 -11.97 -2.64 -4.99
N LEU A 229 -11.06 -1.79 -4.53
CA LEU A 229 -11.08 -0.36 -4.84
C LEU A 229 -10.88 -0.10 -6.33
N VAL A 230 -9.90 -0.77 -6.93
CA VAL A 230 -9.62 -0.65 -8.36
C VAL A 230 -10.80 -1.19 -9.18
N GLN A 231 -11.38 -2.31 -8.79
CA GLN A 231 -12.57 -2.87 -9.45
C GLN A 231 -13.73 -1.87 -9.39
N PHE A 232 -14.04 -1.32 -8.21
CA PHE A 232 -15.08 -0.31 -8.05
C PHE A 232 -14.79 0.95 -8.89
N ILE A 233 -13.53 1.42 -8.93
CA ILE A 233 -13.12 2.56 -9.77
C ILE A 233 -13.41 2.28 -11.24
N VAL A 234 -13.02 1.10 -11.75
CA VAL A 234 -13.22 0.72 -13.15
C VAL A 234 -14.71 0.57 -13.48
N ASP A 235 -15.47 -0.11 -12.62
CA ASP A 235 -16.90 -0.36 -12.82
C ASP A 235 -17.72 0.94 -12.82
N ASN A 236 -17.26 1.97 -12.12
CA ASN A 236 -17.91 3.29 -12.05
C ASN A 236 -17.28 4.34 -12.98
N GLY A 237 -16.27 3.98 -13.79
CA GLY A 237 -15.62 4.91 -14.72
C GLY A 237 -14.83 6.05 -14.04
N LEU A 238 -14.35 5.86 -12.81
CA LEU A 238 -13.66 6.87 -11.99
C LEU A 238 -12.13 6.82 -12.16
N THR A 239 -11.63 6.55 -13.37
CA THR A 239 -10.21 6.28 -13.63
C THR A 239 -9.27 7.42 -13.19
N ASP A 240 -9.78 8.65 -13.13
CA ASP A 240 -9.05 9.83 -12.68
C ASP A 240 -8.54 9.67 -11.24
N ALA A 241 -9.27 8.93 -10.39
CA ALA A 241 -8.86 8.67 -9.01
C ALA A 241 -7.53 7.91 -8.91
N VAL A 242 -7.18 7.08 -9.92
CA VAL A 242 -5.91 6.33 -9.94
C VAL A 242 -4.71 7.24 -10.21
N THR A 243 -4.95 8.38 -10.84
CA THR A 243 -3.92 9.36 -11.23
C THR A 243 -3.62 10.39 -10.13
N LEU A 244 -4.38 10.38 -9.04
CA LEU A 244 -4.20 11.32 -7.94
C LEU A 244 -2.84 11.15 -7.25
N GLY A 245 -2.14 12.28 -7.05
CA GLY A 245 -0.89 12.35 -6.31
C GLY A 245 -1.12 12.65 -4.83
N ASN A 246 -0.31 12.05 -3.95
CA ASN A 246 -0.24 12.45 -2.54
C ASN A 246 0.58 13.76 -2.36
N ARG A 247 0.96 14.11 -1.13
CA ARG A 247 1.78 15.29 -0.82
C ARG A 247 3.09 15.39 -1.61
N GLU A 248 3.71 14.26 -1.97
CA GLU A 248 4.93 14.22 -2.77
C GLU A 248 4.66 14.21 -4.29
N GLY A 249 3.39 14.15 -4.70
CA GLY A 249 2.95 13.89 -6.06
C GLY A 249 3.06 12.40 -6.43
N ASP A 250 3.36 11.52 -5.48
CA ASP A 250 3.41 10.08 -5.72
C ASP A 250 1.98 9.59 -5.95
N THR A 251 1.72 8.91 -7.07
CA THR A 251 0.47 8.16 -7.30
C THR A 251 0.45 6.86 -6.49
N ALA A 252 -0.71 6.20 -6.41
CA ALA A 252 -0.81 4.89 -5.77
C ALA A 252 0.18 3.86 -6.37
N LEU A 253 0.49 3.96 -7.68
CA LEU A 253 1.47 3.10 -8.34
C LEU A 253 2.90 3.37 -7.83
N HIS A 254 3.27 4.62 -7.53
CA HIS A 254 4.57 4.93 -6.90
C HIS A 254 4.72 4.25 -5.54
N VAL A 255 3.63 4.16 -4.77
CA VAL A 255 3.59 3.52 -3.45
C VAL A 255 3.66 2.00 -3.60
N ALA A 256 2.91 1.41 -4.53
CA ALA A 256 2.96 -0.03 -4.81
C ALA A 256 4.37 -0.49 -5.19
N VAL A 257 5.05 0.24 -6.08
CA VAL A 257 6.44 -0.02 -6.47
C VAL A 257 7.38 0.15 -5.27
N GLN A 258 7.18 1.20 -4.45
CA GLN A 258 8.02 1.42 -3.26
C GLN A 258 7.90 0.30 -2.24
N LYS A 259 6.70 -0.25 -2.08
CA LYS A 259 6.41 -1.35 -1.14
C LYS A 259 6.62 -2.72 -1.77
N ASN A 260 7.15 -2.78 -2.99
CA ASN A 260 7.41 -4.02 -3.72
C ASN A 260 6.16 -4.91 -3.86
N SER A 261 4.98 -4.30 -3.99
CA SER A 261 3.72 -5.02 -4.21
C SER A 261 3.41 -5.14 -5.71
N LEU A 262 3.91 -6.22 -6.33
CA LEU A 262 3.74 -6.48 -7.77
C LEU A 262 2.26 -6.68 -8.12
N TYR A 263 1.51 -7.38 -7.26
CA TYR A 263 0.08 -7.59 -7.43
C TYR A 263 -0.68 -6.25 -7.47
N ALA A 264 -0.42 -5.36 -6.51
CA ALA A 264 -1.07 -4.06 -6.47
C ALA A 264 -0.70 -3.20 -7.68
N ALA A 265 0.58 -3.20 -8.08
CA ALA A 265 1.01 -2.52 -9.28
C ALA A 265 0.29 -3.04 -10.53
N GLY A 266 0.17 -4.36 -10.70
CA GLY A 266 -0.55 -4.95 -11.84
C GLY A 266 -2.02 -4.53 -11.91
N CYS A 267 -2.74 -4.50 -10.79
CA CYS A 267 -4.11 -3.99 -10.75
C CYS A 267 -4.19 -2.50 -11.13
N LEU A 268 -3.31 -1.67 -10.57
CA LEU A 268 -3.30 -0.22 -10.84
C LEU A 268 -2.95 0.10 -12.31
N ILE A 269 -1.97 -0.60 -12.89
CA ILE A 269 -1.56 -0.42 -14.29
C ILE A 269 -2.69 -0.86 -15.24
N LYS A 270 -3.41 -1.95 -14.93
CA LYS A 270 -4.57 -2.37 -15.73
C LYS A 270 -5.69 -1.34 -15.74
N ALA A 271 -5.91 -0.66 -14.62
CA ALA A 271 -6.95 0.36 -14.51
C ALA A 271 -6.55 1.69 -15.17
N ALA A 272 -5.28 2.09 -15.06
CA ALA A 272 -4.78 3.33 -15.68
C ALA A 272 -3.33 3.15 -16.18
N PRO A 273 -3.13 2.66 -17.42
CA PRO A 273 -1.80 2.37 -17.97
C PRO A 273 -0.87 3.59 -18.05
N THR A 274 -1.43 4.79 -18.25
CA THR A 274 -0.67 6.05 -18.36
C THR A 274 0.09 6.42 -17.07
N THR A 275 -0.35 5.91 -15.92
CA THR A 275 0.28 6.18 -14.61
C THR A 275 1.72 5.69 -14.52
N VAL A 276 2.14 4.75 -15.37
CA VAL A 276 3.53 4.26 -15.47
C VAL A 276 4.52 5.39 -15.78
N TYR A 277 4.08 6.40 -16.53
CA TYR A 277 4.90 7.54 -16.98
C TYR A 277 4.74 8.79 -16.13
N GLN A 278 3.66 8.88 -15.35
CA GLN A 278 3.35 10.05 -14.53
C GLN A 278 4.46 10.31 -13.51
N VAL A 279 4.94 11.55 -13.45
CA VAL A 279 6.03 11.94 -12.55
C VAL A 279 5.47 12.62 -11.30
N ASN A 280 6.10 12.35 -10.16
CA ASN A 280 5.83 13.06 -8.91
C ASN A 280 6.47 14.47 -8.89
N HIS A 281 6.34 15.22 -7.77
CA HIS A 281 6.92 16.57 -7.64
C HIS A 281 8.46 16.58 -7.76
N LYS A 282 9.11 15.43 -7.55
CA LYS A 282 10.56 15.25 -7.76
C LYS A 282 10.90 14.87 -9.20
N GLY A 283 9.94 14.78 -10.12
CA GLY A 283 10.17 14.37 -11.50
C GLY A 283 10.57 12.90 -11.64
N VAL A 284 10.13 12.04 -10.73
CA VAL A 284 10.39 10.59 -10.74
C VAL A 284 9.09 9.88 -11.07
N SER A 285 9.11 8.97 -12.06
CA SER A 285 7.96 8.11 -12.39
C SER A 285 8.04 6.75 -11.69
N PRO A 286 6.93 5.97 -11.65
CA PRO A 286 6.94 4.60 -11.13
C PRO A 286 7.90 3.69 -11.91
N LEU A 287 7.95 3.83 -13.23
CA LEU A 287 8.90 3.09 -14.08
C LEU A 287 10.35 3.38 -13.67
N ARG A 288 10.70 4.66 -13.48
CA ARG A 288 12.04 5.05 -13.02
C ARG A 288 12.36 4.48 -11.64
N LYS A 289 11.37 4.42 -10.74
CA LYS A 289 11.52 3.86 -9.39
C LYS A 289 11.76 2.34 -9.45
N ALA A 290 11.03 1.62 -10.31
CA ALA A 290 11.21 0.18 -10.53
C ALA A 290 12.62 -0.13 -11.10
N VAL A 291 13.08 0.63 -12.11
CA VAL A 291 14.43 0.49 -12.67
C VAL A 291 15.50 0.76 -11.60
N LYS A 292 15.35 1.84 -10.82
CA LYS A 292 16.30 2.22 -9.76
C LYS A 292 16.47 1.10 -8.72
N ASN A 293 15.37 0.42 -8.36
CA ASN A 293 15.34 -0.62 -7.34
C ASN A 293 15.62 -2.02 -7.91
N VAL A 294 15.94 -2.14 -9.20
CA VAL A 294 16.23 -3.42 -9.87
C VAL A 294 15.04 -4.39 -9.86
N TYR A 295 13.82 -3.84 -9.93
CA TYR A 295 12.59 -4.62 -9.94
C TYR A 295 12.19 -5.02 -11.36
N CYS A 296 12.92 -5.99 -11.95
CA CYS A 296 12.69 -6.46 -13.31
C CYS A 296 11.25 -6.89 -13.56
N ASP A 297 10.64 -7.62 -12.61
CA ASP A 297 9.24 -8.09 -12.75
C ASP A 297 8.24 -6.93 -12.87
N PHE A 298 8.49 -5.81 -12.21
CA PHE A 298 7.67 -4.62 -12.35
C PHE A 298 7.84 -3.99 -13.73
N VAL A 299 9.08 -3.89 -14.22
CA VAL A 299 9.36 -3.34 -15.55
C VAL A 299 8.71 -4.21 -16.63
N THR A 300 8.84 -5.53 -16.53
CA THR A 300 8.16 -6.49 -17.40
C THR A 300 6.65 -6.33 -17.34
N CYS A 301 6.07 -6.31 -16.14
CA CYS A 301 4.63 -6.15 -15.93
C CYS A 301 4.10 -4.84 -16.51
N MET A 302 4.82 -3.72 -16.31
CA MET A 302 4.48 -2.42 -16.88
C MET A 302 4.42 -2.48 -18.41
N PHE A 303 5.46 -3.01 -19.07
CA PHE A 303 5.48 -3.06 -20.53
C PHE A 303 4.50 -4.08 -21.11
N GLN A 304 4.30 -5.23 -20.46
CA GLN A 304 3.31 -6.22 -20.87
C GLN A 304 1.88 -5.70 -20.83
N ILE A 305 1.51 -4.95 -19.79
CA ILE A 305 0.13 -4.42 -19.63
C ILE A 305 -0.08 -3.19 -20.51
N VAL A 306 0.90 -2.28 -20.59
CA VAL A 306 0.76 -1.05 -21.38
C VAL A 306 0.72 -1.35 -22.88
N GLY A 307 1.42 -2.40 -23.34
CA GLY A 307 1.48 -2.81 -24.74
C GLY A 307 2.10 -1.76 -25.66
N GLN A 308 2.40 -2.11 -26.91
CA GLN A 308 2.96 -1.18 -27.89
C GLN A 308 1.97 -0.06 -28.31
N SER A 309 0.67 -0.26 -28.13
CA SER A 309 -0.39 0.53 -28.76
C SER A 309 -0.73 1.87 -28.09
N LEU A 310 -0.34 2.11 -26.83
CA LEU A 310 -0.71 3.32 -26.07
C LEU A 310 0.40 4.39 -26.03
N LEU A 311 1.51 4.18 -26.73
CA LEU A 311 2.80 4.76 -26.33
C LEU A 311 3.37 5.97 -27.09
N PRO A 312 3.14 6.25 -28.38
CA PRO A 312 4.00 7.22 -29.06
C PRO A 312 3.94 8.64 -28.47
N ALA A 313 2.74 9.12 -28.11
CA ALA A 313 2.56 10.48 -27.60
C ALA A 313 3.03 10.62 -26.14
N CYS A 314 2.57 9.76 -25.23
CA CYS A 314 2.94 9.86 -23.82
C CYS A 314 4.40 9.44 -23.56
N ALA A 315 4.94 8.49 -24.34
CA ALA A 315 6.34 8.08 -24.20
C ALA A 315 7.30 9.16 -24.70
N SER A 316 6.98 9.85 -25.80
CA SER A 316 7.83 10.94 -26.30
C SER A 316 7.85 12.11 -25.32
N GLU A 317 6.71 12.53 -24.78
CA GLU A 317 6.64 13.54 -23.71
C GLU A 317 7.37 13.06 -22.43
N PHE A 318 7.22 11.78 -22.08
CA PHE A 318 7.93 11.18 -20.95
C PHE A 318 9.45 11.29 -21.11
N ILE A 319 10.00 10.98 -22.28
CA ILE A 319 11.44 10.98 -22.56
C ILE A 319 12.00 12.42 -22.59
N GLN A 320 11.21 13.43 -22.96
CA GLN A 320 11.66 14.83 -22.96
C GLN A 320 12.06 15.33 -21.57
N HIS A 321 11.48 14.77 -20.51
CA HIS A 321 11.85 15.15 -19.15
C HIS A 321 13.29 14.68 -18.84
N PRO A 322 14.20 15.55 -18.35
CA PRO A 322 15.64 15.27 -18.28
C PRO A 322 16.00 14.09 -17.36
N LYS A 323 15.18 13.82 -16.33
CA LYS A 323 15.38 12.64 -15.48
C LYS A 323 14.96 11.35 -16.18
N ASN A 324 14.01 11.40 -17.11
CA ASN A 324 13.49 10.23 -17.81
C ASN A 324 14.29 9.94 -19.08
N ALA A 325 14.81 10.97 -19.76
CA ALA A 325 15.84 10.82 -20.79
C ALA A 325 17.02 9.96 -20.31
N THR A 326 17.37 10.07 -19.03
CA THR A 326 18.49 9.33 -18.41
C THR A 326 18.08 7.99 -17.78
N LEU A 327 16.96 7.41 -18.21
CA LEU A 327 16.48 6.12 -17.69
C LEU A 327 17.39 4.95 -18.10
N ALA A 328 17.91 4.95 -19.33
CA ALA A 328 18.91 3.98 -19.78
C ALA A 328 20.22 4.10 -18.97
N HIS A 329 20.73 5.31 -18.75
CA HIS A 329 21.90 5.53 -17.88
C HIS A 329 21.67 5.03 -16.47
N LEU A 330 20.45 5.20 -15.93
CA LEU A 330 20.10 4.69 -14.62
C LEU A 330 20.17 3.16 -14.59
N ALA A 331 19.59 2.48 -15.58
CA ALA A 331 19.64 1.02 -15.70
C ALA A 331 21.09 0.51 -15.74
N ILE A 332 21.95 1.15 -16.53
CA ILE A 332 23.39 0.83 -16.61
C ILE A 332 24.08 1.10 -15.26
N LYS A 333 23.79 2.24 -14.63
CA LYS A 333 24.38 2.62 -13.34
C LYS A 333 24.09 1.59 -12.24
N VAL A 334 22.89 1.03 -12.22
CA VAL A 334 22.48 0.00 -11.25
C VAL A 334 22.78 -1.43 -11.72
N ARG A 335 23.41 -1.60 -12.89
CA ARG A 335 23.72 -2.89 -13.53
C ARG A 335 22.50 -3.79 -13.73
N ASN A 336 21.40 -3.18 -14.18
CA ASN A 336 20.17 -3.88 -14.49
C ASN A 336 20.01 -4.10 -15.99
N LEU A 337 20.71 -5.13 -16.51
CA LEU A 337 20.64 -5.52 -17.92
C LEU A 337 19.22 -5.92 -18.35
N GLY A 338 18.45 -6.57 -17.47
CA GLY A 338 17.07 -6.98 -17.76
C GLY A 338 16.17 -5.78 -18.04
N ALA A 339 16.21 -4.76 -17.19
CA ALA A 339 15.49 -3.52 -17.44
C ALA A 339 16.05 -2.77 -18.65
N LEU A 340 17.37 -2.74 -18.87
CA LEU A 340 17.95 -2.10 -20.04
C LEU A 340 17.40 -2.70 -21.34
N ARG A 341 17.32 -4.04 -21.43
CA ARG A 341 16.75 -4.75 -22.58
C ARG A 341 15.30 -4.34 -22.85
N LEU A 342 14.46 -4.40 -21.83
CA LEU A 342 13.04 -4.02 -21.93
C LEU A 342 12.86 -2.54 -22.30
N LEU A 343 13.69 -1.66 -21.73
CA LEU A 343 13.68 -0.25 -22.07
C LEU A 343 14.05 -0.03 -23.54
N MET A 344 15.05 -0.72 -24.06
CA MET A 344 15.47 -0.57 -25.46
C MET A 344 14.46 -1.15 -26.45
N GLU A 345 13.77 -2.23 -26.07
CA GLU A 345 12.71 -2.84 -26.87
C GLU A 345 11.47 -1.93 -26.99
N HIS A 346 11.07 -1.28 -25.90
CA HIS A 346 9.83 -0.49 -25.84
C HIS A 346 10.03 1.02 -25.99
N LEU A 347 11.24 1.54 -25.72
CA LEU A 347 11.61 2.96 -25.75
C LEU A 347 12.99 3.13 -26.45
N PRO A 348 13.11 2.78 -27.74
CA PRO A 348 14.39 2.77 -28.44
C PRO A 348 15.09 4.13 -28.48
N ASP A 349 14.35 5.24 -28.46
CA ASP A 349 14.90 6.61 -28.44
C ASP A 349 15.83 6.88 -27.24
N LEU A 350 15.72 6.10 -26.16
CA LEU A 350 16.61 6.21 -25.00
C LEU A 350 18.07 5.88 -25.35
N VAL A 351 18.34 5.18 -26.46
CA VAL A 351 19.72 4.87 -26.91
C VAL A 351 20.48 6.14 -27.31
N GLU A 352 19.78 7.19 -27.73
CA GLU A 352 20.37 8.47 -28.15
C GLU A 352 20.35 9.54 -27.06
N ALA A 353 19.64 9.28 -25.95
CA ALA A 353 19.50 10.25 -24.89
C ALA A 353 20.84 10.56 -24.22
N THR A 354 21.05 11.81 -23.80
CA THR A 354 22.30 12.24 -23.16
C THR A 354 22.10 12.56 -21.70
N ASP A 355 23.07 12.20 -20.86
CA ASP A 355 23.06 12.60 -19.45
C ASP A 355 23.49 14.06 -19.25
N LYS A 356 23.62 14.48 -17.98
CA LYS A 356 24.04 15.85 -17.64
C LYS A 356 25.45 16.20 -18.13
N LYS A 357 26.30 15.21 -18.40
CA LYS A 357 27.64 15.39 -19.00
C LYS A 357 27.60 15.35 -20.52
N GLY A 358 26.43 15.11 -21.10
CA GLY A 358 26.26 14.96 -22.53
C GLY A 358 26.62 13.57 -23.05
N TRP A 359 26.75 12.57 -22.17
CA TRP A 359 27.13 11.21 -22.55
C TRP A 359 25.90 10.39 -22.90
N ARG A 360 25.96 9.66 -24.02
CA ARG A 360 24.99 8.63 -24.38
C ARG A 360 25.09 7.37 -23.50
N PRO A 361 24.10 6.46 -23.51
CA PRO A 361 24.12 5.26 -22.69
C PRO A 361 25.34 4.37 -22.98
N LEU A 362 25.70 4.17 -24.25
CA LEU A 362 26.86 3.35 -24.63
C LEU A 362 28.17 3.97 -24.08
N SER A 363 28.38 5.28 -24.25
CA SER A 363 29.51 6.00 -23.67
C SER A 363 29.57 5.91 -22.14
N TYR A 364 28.41 6.01 -21.49
CA TYR A 364 28.31 5.88 -20.04
C TYR A 364 28.67 4.47 -19.57
N ALA A 365 28.14 3.43 -20.22
CA ALA A 365 28.47 2.03 -19.95
C ALA A 365 29.96 1.75 -20.16
N ALA A 366 30.51 2.24 -21.28
CA ALA A 366 31.93 2.16 -21.63
C ALA A 366 32.82 2.80 -20.56
N ASN A 367 32.49 4.00 -20.10
CA ASN A 367 33.23 4.66 -19.02
C ASN A 367 33.16 3.89 -17.70
N LYS A 368 32.04 3.22 -17.42
CA LYS A 368 31.77 2.54 -16.14
C LYS A 368 32.26 1.11 -16.06
N GLY A 369 32.71 0.51 -17.16
CA GLY A 369 33.16 -0.89 -17.14
C GLY A 369 32.00 -1.89 -17.17
N CYS A 370 30.83 -1.49 -17.67
CA CYS A 370 29.62 -2.32 -17.74
C CYS A 370 29.64 -3.19 -19.00
N LEU A 371 30.40 -4.30 -18.98
CA LEU A 371 30.65 -5.14 -20.16
C LEU A 371 29.35 -5.69 -20.77
N ASP A 372 28.47 -6.30 -19.97
CA ASP A 372 27.26 -6.95 -20.48
C ASP A 372 26.31 -5.95 -21.16
N GLU A 373 26.16 -4.76 -20.58
CA GLU A 373 25.39 -3.66 -21.16
C GLU A 373 26.05 -3.12 -22.44
N VAL A 374 27.38 -3.00 -22.48
CA VAL A 374 28.09 -2.60 -23.70
C VAL A 374 27.89 -3.63 -24.80
N THR A 375 28.13 -4.91 -24.53
CA THR A 375 27.95 -5.99 -25.52
C THR A 375 26.52 -6.01 -26.04
N TYR A 376 25.53 -5.86 -25.17
CA TYR A 376 24.13 -5.76 -25.59
C TYR A 376 23.87 -4.56 -26.50
N LEU A 377 24.34 -3.36 -26.12
CA LEU A 377 24.16 -2.15 -26.92
C LEU A 377 24.90 -2.20 -28.27
N LEU A 378 26.12 -2.74 -28.31
CA LEU A 378 26.87 -2.92 -29.56
C LEU A 378 26.20 -3.92 -30.50
N THR A 379 25.65 -5.00 -29.95
CA THR A 379 25.00 -6.05 -30.75
C THR A 379 23.67 -5.57 -31.34
N ASN A 380 22.86 -4.82 -30.57
CA ASN A 380 21.49 -4.46 -30.96
C ASN A 380 21.37 -3.04 -31.53
N PHE A 381 22.32 -2.15 -31.22
CA PHE A 381 22.35 -0.75 -31.65
C PHE A 381 23.76 -0.33 -32.11
N PRO A 382 24.34 -1.00 -33.13
CA PRO A 382 25.72 -0.75 -33.56
C PRO A 382 25.97 0.71 -33.97
N ASP A 383 24.98 1.37 -34.56
CA ASP A 383 25.04 2.80 -34.94
C ASP A 383 25.37 3.73 -33.76
N SER A 384 25.05 3.32 -32.52
CA SER A 384 25.36 4.11 -31.33
C SER A 384 26.87 4.22 -31.06
N ALA A 385 27.67 3.27 -31.57
CA ALA A 385 29.13 3.28 -31.45
C ALA A 385 29.80 4.32 -32.35
N GLU A 386 29.13 4.71 -33.44
CA GLU A 386 29.57 5.66 -34.47
C GLU A 386 29.23 7.11 -34.13
N LYS A 387 28.56 7.37 -33.01
CA LYS A 387 28.11 8.71 -32.64
C LYS A 387 28.92 9.26 -31.47
N TYR A 388 29.39 10.50 -31.61
CA TYR A 388 30.11 11.19 -30.55
C TYR A 388 29.17 11.92 -29.58
N ASP A 389 29.59 12.00 -28.33
CA ASP A 389 28.92 12.72 -27.25
C ASP A 389 29.08 14.24 -27.37
N LYS A 390 28.39 15.02 -26.53
CA LYS A 390 28.49 16.50 -26.58
C LYS A 390 29.90 17.05 -26.29
N ASP A 391 30.76 16.28 -25.63
CA ASP A 391 32.17 16.62 -25.43
C ASP A 391 33.07 16.27 -26.62
N GLY A 392 32.48 15.76 -27.71
CA GLY A 392 33.17 15.39 -28.94
C GLY A 392 33.92 14.06 -28.84
N THR A 393 33.65 13.24 -27.84
CA THR A 393 34.29 11.93 -27.69
C THR A 393 33.35 10.79 -28.07
N PHE A 394 33.90 9.74 -28.67
CA PHE A 394 33.18 8.50 -28.98
C PHE A 394 33.17 7.53 -27.80
N PRO A 395 32.22 6.57 -27.73
CA PRO A 395 32.14 5.59 -26.65
C PRO A 395 33.45 4.82 -26.40
N ILE A 396 34.19 4.47 -27.46
CA ILE A 396 35.47 3.77 -27.33
C ILE A 396 36.54 4.61 -26.61
N HIS A 397 36.55 5.94 -26.81
CA HIS A 397 37.43 6.84 -26.06
C HIS A 397 37.11 6.83 -24.56
N LYS A 398 35.82 6.65 -24.19
CA LYS A 398 35.42 6.49 -22.80
C LYS A 398 35.88 5.17 -22.20
N ALA A 399 35.79 4.07 -22.95
CA ALA A 399 36.32 2.78 -22.52
C ALA A 399 37.83 2.87 -22.23
N VAL A 400 38.57 3.56 -23.12
CA VAL A 400 40.02 3.76 -22.98
C VAL A 400 40.34 4.62 -21.76
N GLY A 401 39.74 5.81 -21.64
CA GLY A 401 39.97 6.67 -20.47
C GLY A 401 39.58 5.98 -19.15
N GLY A 402 38.56 5.12 -19.19
CA GLY A 402 38.10 4.30 -18.06
C GLY A 402 39.03 3.15 -17.67
N GLY A 403 39.92 2.68 -18.56
CA GLY A 403 40.82 1.55 -18.27
C GLY A 403 40.22 0.17 -18.59
N HIS A 404 39.20 0.07 -19.43
CA HIS A 404 38.40 -1.16 -19.58
C HIS A 404 38.80 -1.97 -20.82
N ILE A 405 39.85 -2.79 -20.73
CA ILE A 405 40.33 -3.65 -21.84
C ILE A 405 39.25 -4.61 -22.36
N SER A 406 38.45 -5.20 -21.47
CA SER A 406 37.35 -6.10 -21.85
C SER A 406 36.31 -5.41 -22.73
N ILE A 407 36.05 -4.12 -22.49
CA ILE A 407 35.16 -3.33 -23.32
C ILE A 407 35.81 -3.02 -24.67
N ILE A 408 37.10 -2.69 -24.70
CA ILE A 408 37.83 -2.47 -25.96
C ILE A 408 37.80 -3.74 -26.83
N LYS A 409 37.94 -4.92 -26.22
CA LYS A 409 37.74 -6.22 -26.90
C LYS A 409 36.35 -6.33 -27.53
N ALA A 410 35.30 -6.03 -26.76
CA ALA A 410 33.93 -6.03 -27.29
C ALA A 410 33.74 -5.03 -28.46
N PHE A 411 34.32 -3.82 -28.37
CA PHE A 411 34.32 -2.88 -29.50
C PHE A 411 35.05 -3.44 -30.73
N TYR A 412 36.19 -4.11 -30.53
CA TYR A 412 36.93 -4.72 -31.64
C TYR A 412 36.16 -5.87 -32.30
N GLU A 413 35.47 -6.69 -31.51
CA GLU A 413 34.68 -7.83 -32.01
C GLU A 413 33.43 -7.38 -32.77
N HIS A 414 32.73 -6.34 -32.28
CA HIS A 414 31.44 -5.93 -32.84
C HIS A 414 31.51 -4.71 -33.79
N CYS A 415 32.43 -3.77 -33.56
CA CYS A 415 32.53 -2.49 -34.29
C CYS A 415 34.01 -2.05 -34.45
N PRO A 416 34.86 -2.84 -35.14
CA PRO A 416 36.31 -2.61 -35.20
C PRO A 416 36.70 -1.24 -35.77
N GLN A 417 35.90 -0.70 -36.69
CA GLN A 417 36.11 0.62 -37.31
C GLN A 417 36.20 1.75 -36.29
N THR A 418 35.54 1.61 -35.13
CA THR A 418 35.47 2.65 -34.10
C THR A 418 36.84 2.98 -33.49
N LEU A 419 37.82 2.08 -33.56
CA LEU A 419 39.20 2.31 -33.11
C LEU A 419 39.89 3.45 -33.85
N HIS A 420 39.48 3.72 -35.10
CA HIS A 420 40.05 4.78 -35.93
C HIS A 420 39.41 6.14 -35.69
N HIS A 421 38.35 6.23 -34.88
CA HIS A 421 37.73 7.51 -34.58
C HIS A 421 38.68 8.44 -33.83
N VAL A 422 38.53 9.73 -34.14
CA VAL A 422 39.24 10.82 -33.49
C VAL A 422 38.22 11.70 -32.79
N ASP A 423 38.54 12.16 -31.58
CA ASP A 423 37.68 13.08 -30.85
C ASP A 423 37.73 14.52 -31.43
N SER A 424 36.97 15.44 -30.84
CA SER A 424 36.92 16.86 -31.25
C SER A 424 38.27 17.59 -31.24
N LYS A 425 39.30 17.04 -30.60
CA LYS A 425 40.66 17.56 -30.63
C LYS A 425 41.57 16.82 -31.62
N GLY A 426 41.02 15.94 -32.45
CA GLY A 426 41.79 15.11 -33.38
C GLY A 426 42.50 13.94 -32.71
N ARG A 427 42.15 13.58 -31.46
CA ARG A 427 42.86 12.55 -30.70
C ARG A 427 42.21 11.18 -30.90
N ASN A 428 43.00 10.20 -31.31
CA ASN A 428 42.58 8.79 -31.36
C ASN A 428 42.72 8.09 -29.99
N VAL A 429 42.35 6.80 -29.93
CA VAL A 429 42.43 6.01 -28.69
C VAL A 429 43.84 5.92 -28.07
N LEU A 430 44.93 5.98 -28.85
CA LEU A 430 46.31 5.96 -28.31
C LEU A 430 46.62 7.26 -27.56
N HIS A 431 46.23 8.42 -28.11
CA HIS A 431 46.36 9.71 -27.42
C HIS A 431 45.58 9.73 -26.11
N ILE A 432 44.36 9.16 -26.11
CA ILE A 432 43.55 9.05 -24.90
C ILE A 432 44.22 8.13 -23.87
N ALA A 433 44.75 6.97 -24.29
CA ALA A 433 45.44 6.04 -23.40
C ALA A 433 46.60 6.72 -22.67
N VAL A 434 47.47 7.43 -23.40
CA VAL A 434 48.59 8.17 -22.80
C VAL A 434 48.11 9.29 -21.87
N ARG A 435 47.13 10.09 -22.30
CA ARG A 435 46.62 11.21 -21.50
C ARG A 435 46.08 10.77 -20.14
N TYR A 436 45.48 9.58 -20.07
CA TYR A 436 44.93 9.02 -18.83
C TYR A 436 45.88 8.02 -18.14
N GLY A 437 47.13 7.85 -18.60
CA GLY A 437 48.11 6.95 -18.01
C GLY A 437 47.73 5.46 -18.10
N ARG A 438 47.14 5.04 -19.22
CA ARG A 438 46.67 3.67 -19.47
C ARG A 438 47.69 2.87 -20.28
N ASP A 439 48.83 2.58 -19.66
CA ASP A 439 49.94 1.86 -20.28
C ASP A 439 49.55 0.42 -20.68
N ASP A 440 48.67 -0.21 -19.91
CA ASP A 440 48.08 -1.52 -20.15
C ASP A 440 47.27 -1.56 -21.46
N ILE A 441 46.39 -0.57 -21.66
CA ILE A 441 45.62 -0.41 -22.90
C ILE A 441 46.54 -0.05 -24.06
N LEU A 442 47.52 0.81 -23.84
CA LEU A 442 48.48 1.18 -24.87
C LEU A 442 49.25 -0.05 -25.37
N ALA A 443 49.73 -0.88 -24.45
CA ALA A 443 50.38 -2.14 -24.77
C ALA A 443 49.43 -3.11 -25.48
N TYR A 444 48.18 -3.21 -25.03
CA TYR A 444 47.17 -4.06 -25.66
C TYR A 444 46.90 -3.63 -27.12
N ILE A 445 46.58 -2.36 -27.37
CA ILE A 445 46.25 -1.88 -28.72
C ILE A 445 47.46 -1.98 -29.66
N THR A 446 48.66 -1.67 -29.19
CA THR A 446 49.87 -1.67 -30.04
C THR A 446 50.42 -3.07 -30.32
N LYS A 447 50.33 -4.00 -29.36
CA LYS A 447 50.91 -5.35 -29.52
C LYS A 447 49.91 -6.40 -29.99
N GLU A 448 48.68 -6.36 -29.48
CA GLU A 448 47.69 -7.42 -29.70
C GLU A 448 46.78 -7.10 -30.90
N LEU A 449 46.39 -5.83 -31.08
CA LEU A 449 45.53 -5.43 -32.20
C LEU A 449 46.30 -5.09 -33.49
N ASN A 450 47.64 -5.09 -33.44
CA ASN A 450 48.56 -4.86 -34.56
C ASN A 450 48.19 -3.66 -35.46
N MET A 451 47.88 -2.52 -34.84
CA MET A 451 47.46 -1.31 -35.56
C MET A 451 48.62 -0.72 -36.39
N ASP A 452 48.33 -0.30 -37.62
CA ASP A 452 49.33 0.22 -38.56
C ASP A 452 50.12 1.44 -38.05
N ALA A 453 51.34 1.62 -38.58
CA ALA A 453 52.19 2.76 -38.26
C ALA A 453 51.54 4.12 -38.60
N SER A 454 50.64 4.16 -39.61
CA SER A 454 49.86 5.34 -39.96
C SER A 454 48.93 5.80 -38.83
N PHE A 455 48.35 4.85 -38.11
CA PHE A 455 47.48 5.10 -36.96
C PHE A 455 48.27 5.60 -35.75
N SER A 456 49.45 5.04 -35.52
CA SER A 456 50.35 5.44 -34.43
C SER A 456 50.96 6.83 -34.64
N ASN A 457 51.23 7.22 -35.88
CA ASN A 457 51.82 8.52 -36.23
C ASN A 457 50.78 9.63 -36.45
N LEU A 458 49.50 9.34 -36.25
CA LEU A 458 48.43 10.33 -36.38
C LEU A 458 48.66 11.46 -35.38
N LYS A 459 48.51 12.70 -35.85
CA LYS A 459 48.67 13.91 -35.04
C LYS A 459 47.31 14.45 -34.67
N ASP A 460 47.19 14.97 -33.46
CA ASP A 460 46.01 15.70 -33.02
C ASP A 460 45.99 17.13 -33.59
N ASN A 461 44.97 17.92 -33.21
CA ASN A 461 44.82 19.30 -33.67
C ASN A 461 45.93 20.25 -33.16
N GLU A 462 46.71 19.85 -32.16
CA GLU A 462 47.92 20.57 -31.70
C GLU A 462 49.17 20.13 -32.49
N GLY A 463 49.04 19.21 -33.44
CA GLY A 463 50.14 18.67 -34.23
C GLY A 463 51.01 17.66 -33.47
N LYS A 464 50.55 17.16 -32.31
CA LYS A 464 51.27 16.21 -31.45
C LYS A 464 50.81 14.79 -31.69
N THR A 465 51.75 13.85 -31.64
CA THR A 465 51.46 12.42 -31.61
C THR A 465 51.26 11.94 -30.16
N PHE A 466 50.70 10.74 -29.96
CA PHE A 466 50.55 10.18 -28.61
C PHE A 466 51.90 10.00 -27.89
N MET A 467 52.98 9.75 -28.66
CA MET A 467 54.34 9.61 -28.14
C MET A 467 54.90 10.91 -27.58
N ASP A 468 54.53 12.06 -28.17
CA ASP A 468 54.95 13.38 -27.69
C ASP A 468 54.38 13.66 -26.30
N TYR A 469 53.14 13.25 -26.05
CA TYR A 469 52.53 13.30 -24.71
C TYR A 469 53.18 12.31 -23.73
N GLY A 470 53.58 11.13 -24.20
CA GLY A 470 54.20 10.10 -23.35
C GLY A 470 55.60 10.49 -22.85
N LYS A 471 56.36 11.25 -23.64
CA LYS A 471 57.66 11.80 -23.25
C LYS A 471 57.54 12.91 -22.20
N ALA A 472 56.51 13.75 -22.32
CA ALA A 472 56.26 14.87 -21.42
C ALA A 472 55.78 14.46 -20.01
N LEU A 473 55.19 13.26 -19.87
CA LEU A 473 54.69 12.73 -18.58
C LEU A 473 55.77 11.96 -17.78
N LYS A 474 56.91 11.61 -18.41
CA LYS A 474 58.03 10.89 -17.78
C LYS A 474 59.19 11.81 -17.33
N GLN A 475 59.07 13.11 -17.57
CA GLN A 475 59.93 14.17 -17.04
C GLN A 475 59.20 14.85 -15.88
#